data_AF-A0A1C6IJG4-F1
#
_entry.id   AF-A0A1C6IJG4-F1
#
_cell.length_a   1.000
_cell.length_b   1.000
_cell.length_c   1.000
_cell.angle_alpha   90.00
_cell.angle_beta   90.00
_cell.angle_gamma   90.00
#
_symmetry.space_group_name_H-M   'P 1'
#
loop_
_entity.id
_entity.type
_entity.pdbx_description
1 polymer ?
#
loop_
_entity_poly.entity_id
_entity_poly.type
_entity_poly.pdbx_seq_one_letter_code
_entity_poly.pdbx_strand_id
1 'polypeptide(L)'
;MKKELCFVIDSVKVYLEQVLVDYIDVPIFFLCKGNEQYYLALCIDIDELEYIVVKPSLLEVYYLLHGKTPMRDVLLKQKEYWNIISGEEIVSDVVTRRSIDSLDIALLPEENACFQILTKQMREFVQKFDSEFFANKYFDEKNEKVDINEILVGFSLENLIRNIDQFTELVDYKMQKTIQINLPSYDEKLNYIKEAERMNSSQITKSEMADVFELSEQQVNDIATAA
;
A
#
# COMPACT_ATOMS: atom_id res chain seq x y z
N MET A 1 -15.78 -6.70 -2.08
CA MET A 1 -16.21 -6.05 -0.81
C MET A 1 -17.24 -4.99 -1.15
N LYS A 2 -18.31 -4.86 -0.36
CA LYS A 2 -19.24 -3.73 -0.52
C LYS A 2 -18.50 -2.47 -0.10
N LYS A 3 -18.41 -1.48 -0.98
CA LYS A 3 -17.87 -0.16 -0.63
C LYS A 3 -18.92 0.57 0.18
N GLU A 4 -18.55 1.04 1.36
CA GLU A 4 -19.42 1.82 2.24
C GLU A 4 -19.55 3.25 1.70
N LEU A 5 -20.78 3.74 1.52
CA LEU A 5 -21.02 5.09 1.03
C LEU A 5 -20.95 6.04 2.22
N CYS A 6 -20.00 6.98 2.21
CA CYS A 6 -19.84 7.94 3.30
C CYS A 6 -20.65 9.21 3.03
N PHE A 7 -20.47 9.82 1.86
CA PHE A 7 -21.00 11.15 1.57
C PHE A 7 -21.49 11.27 0.13
N VAL A 8 -22.34 12.26 -0.11
CA VAL A 8 -22.68 12.74 -1.47
C VAL A 8 -22.25 14.19 -1.60
N ILE A 9 -21.13 14.43 -2.30
CA ILE A 9 -20.54 15.76 -2.48
C ILE A 9 -20.70 16.16 -3.95
N ASP A 10 -21.36 17.29 -4.23
CA ASP A 10 -21.59 17.79 -5.59
C ASP A 10 -22.17 16.71 -6.54
N SER A 11 -23.13 15.92 -6.06
CA SER A 11 -23.73 14.75 -6.77
C SER A 11 -22.78 13.56 -7.00
N VAL A 12 -21.56 13.60 -6.47
CA VAL A 12 -20.61 12.49 -6.50
C VAL A 12 -20.78 11.65 -5.24
N LYS A 13 -20.99 10.35 -5.43
CA LYS A 13 -21.00 9.37 -4.35
C LYS A 13 -19.56 9.08 -3.91
N VAL A 14 -19.26 9.37 -2.66
CA VAL A 14 -17.93 9.24 -2.06
C VAL A 14 -17.94 8.07 -1.10
N TYR A 15 -17.10 7.07 -1.38
CA TYR A 15 -17.07 5.80 -0.64
C TYR A 15 -15.83 5.69 0.24
N LEU A 16 -15.95 5.01 1.38
CA LEU A 16 -14.81 4.68 2.23
C LEU A 16 -13.82 3.81 1.46
N GLU A 17 -12.56 4.25 1.42
CA GLU A 17 -11.47 3.50 0.81
C GLU A 17 -10.56 2.90 1.89
N GLN A 18 -10.16 3.69 2.89
CA GLN A 18 -9.33 3.22 4.01
C GLN A 18 -9.47 4.12 5.25
N VAL A 19 -9.66 3.53 6.42
CA VAL A 19 -9.55 4.24 7.71
C VAL A 19 -8.08 4.40 8.06
N LEU A 20 -7.63 5.64 8.32
CA LEU A 20 -6.24 5.96 8.66
C LEU A 20 -6.05 6.03 10.17
N VAL A 21 -6.99 6.69 10.87
CA VAL A 21 -7.00 6.80 12.32
C VAL A 21 -8.43 6.55 12.80
N ASP A 22 -8.55 5.68 13.79
CA ASP A 22 -9.80 5.38 14.49
C ASP A 22 -9.65 5.60 15.99
N TYR A 23 -10.78 5.82 16.66
CA TYR A 23 -10.88 5.91 18.10
C TYR A 23 -12.09 5.08 18.56
N ILE A 24 -11.83 4.00 19.31
CA ILE A 24 -12.88 3.07 19.79
C ILE A 24 -13.77 2.62 18.62
N ASP A 25 -13.14 2.11 17.55
CA ASP A 25 -13.80 1.64 16.33
C ASP A 25 -14.58 2.73 15.55
N VAL A 26 -14.48 4.01 15.94
CA VAL A 26 -15.03 5.16 15.18
C VAL A 26 -13.95 5.75 14.27
N PRO A 27 -14.16 5.83 12.94
CA PRO A 27 -13.22 6.45 12.02
C PRO A 27 -13.09 7.96 12.28
N ILE A 28 -11.91 8.41 12.73
CA ILE A 28 -11.62 9.82 12.99
C ILE A 28 -10.99 10.47 11.76
N PHE A 29 -10.06 9.78 11.11
CA PHE A 29 -9.39 10.28 9.92
C PHE A 29 -9.34 9.17 8.89
N PHE A 30 -9.92 9.40 7.71
CA PHE A 30 -10.09 8.35 6.73
C PHE A 30 -10.07 8.88 5.31
N LEU A 31 -9.63 8.00 4.41
CA LEU A 31 -9.54 8.24 2.99
C LEU A 31 -10.78 7.68 2.30
N CYS A 32 -11.36 8.48 1.45
CA CYS A 32 -12.49 8.11 0.60
C CYS A 32 -12.13 8.24 -0.87
N LYS A 33 -12.90 7.57 -1.73
CA LYS A 33 -12.76 7.62 -3.19
C LYS A 33 -14.11 7.80 -3.87
N GLY A 34 -14.17 8.72 -4.85
CA GLY A 34 -15.34 8.94 -5.70
C GLY A 34 -14.90 9.33 -7.11
N ASN A 35 -15.36 8.61 -8.14
CA ASN A 35 -15.01 8.85 -9.55
C ASN A 35 -13.49 9.04 -9.79
N GLU A 36 -12.66 8.13 -9.28
CA GLU A 36 -11.18 8.20 -9.31
C GLU A 36 -10.51 9.33 -8.51
N GLN A 37 -11.29 10.23 -7.91
CA GLN A 37 -10.78 11.27 -7.02
C GLN A 37 -10.75 10.79 -5.57
N TYR A 38 -9.62 11.05 -4.89
CA TYR A 38 -9.51 10.87 -3.45
C TYR A 38 -10.10 12.05 -2.69
N TYR A 39 -10.74 11.74 -1.57
CA TYR A 39 -11.25 12.70 -0.59
C TYR A 39 -10.69 12.30 0.77
N LEU A 40 -10.35 13.30 1.58
CA LEU A 40 -9.83 13.09 2.92
C LEU A 40 -10.83 13.65 3.90
N ALA A 41 -11.30 12.81 4.81
CA ALA A 41 -12.32 13.16 5.80
C ALA A 41 -11.71 13.13 7.20
N LEU A 42 -12.03 14.17 7.98
CA LEU A 42 -11.69 14.32 9.38
C LEU A 42 -12.99 14.51 10.17
N CYS A 43 -13.25 13.65 11.13
CA CYS A 43 -14.30 13.84 12.13
C CYS A 43 -13.85 14.91 13.12
N ILE A 44 -14.60 16.01 13.23
CA ILE A 44 -14.34 17.09 14.19
C ILE A 44 -15.27 17.03 15.41
N ASP A 45 -16.44 16.43 15.27
CA ASP A 45 -17.37 16.16 16.36
C ASP A 45 -17.96 14.75 16.18
N ILE A 46 -17.71 13.86 17.15
CA ILE A 46 -18.18 12.47 17.11
C ILE A 46 -19.66 12.39 17.50
N ASP A 47 -20.13 13.29 18.37
CA ASP A 47 -21.49 13.27 18.88
C ASP A 47 -22.46 13.85 17.82
N GLU A 48 -22.08 14.94 17.17
CA GLU A 48 -22.84 15.58 16.09
C GLU A 48 -22.56 14.97 14.71
N LEU A 49 -21.61 14.04 14.62
CA LEU A 49 -21.14 13.45 13.37
C LEU A 49 -20.79 14.53 12.32
N GLU A 50 -19.98 15.49 12.76
CA GLU A 50 -19.52 16.60 11.94
C GLU A 50 -18.14 16.29 11.36
N TYR A 51 -18.00 16.48 10.05
CA TYR A 51 -16.81 16.15 9.28
C TYR A 51 -16.31 17.33 8.44
N ILE A 52 -15.00 17.49 8.43
CA ILE A 52 -14.28 18.27 7.42
C ILE A 52 -13.83 17.32 6.34
N VAL A 53 -14.28 17.55 5.11
CA VAL A 53 -13.83 16.81 3.93
C VAL A 53 -13.09 17.75 2.99
N VAL A 54 -11.92 17.31 2.52
CA VAL A 54 -11.14 18.02 1.51
C VAL A 54 -10.82 17.12 0.32
N LYS A 55 -10.43 17.74 -0.79
CA LYS A 55 -10.09 17.07 -2.05
C LYS A 55 -8.59 17.20 -2.34
N PRO A 56 -7.72 16.37 -1.74
CA PRO A 56 -6.29 16.42 -2.00
C PRO A 56 -5.98 15.87 -3.40
N SER A 57 -4.86 16.32 -3.96
CA SER A 57 -4.25 15.71 -5.14
C SER A 57 -3.68 14.32 -4.80
N LEU A 58 -3.54 13.47 -5.81
CA LEU A 58 -2.97 12.13 -5.63
C LEU A 58 -1.56 12.15 -5.01
N LEU A 59 -0.75 13.14 -5.35
CA LEU A 59 0.59 13.33 -4.79
C LEU A 59 0.54 13.69 -3.29
N GLU A 60 -0.44 14.49 -2.87
CA GLU A 60 -0.63 14.85 -1.46
C GLU A 60 -1.06 13.65 -0.63
N VAL A 61 -1.94 12.79 -1.17
CA VAL A 61 -2.30 11.52 -0.53
C VAL A 61 -1.07 10.63 -0.37
N TYR A 62 -0.22 10.54 -1.40
CA TYR A 62 1.05 9.82 -1.30
C TYR A 62 1.94 10.40 -0.18
N TYR A 63 2.14 11.71 -0.13
CA TYR A 63 2.96 12.32 0.93
C TYR A 63 2.37 12.16 2.34
N LEU A 64 1.04 12.19 2.46
CA LEU A 64 0.34 11.92 3.70
C LEU A 64 0.62 10.48 4.18
N LEU A 65 0.38 9.48 3.33
CA LEU A 65 0.52 8.06 3.68
C LEU A 65 1.97 7.67 4.05
N HIS A 66 2.94 8.37 3.50
CA HIS A 66 4.37 8.18 3.78
C HIS A 66 4.91 9.10 4.88
N GLY A 67 4.04 9.85 5.58
CA GLY A 67 4.42 10.71 6.70
C GLY A 67 5.32 11.89 6.32
N LYS A 68 5.37 12.25 5.02
CA LYS A 68 6.20 13.35 4.48
C LYS A 68 5.54 14.71 4.65
N THR A 69 4.23 14.75 4.86
CA THR A 69 3.46 15.97 5.13
C THR A 69 2.58 15.74 6.35
N PRO A 70 2.57 16.68 7.32
CA PRO A 70 1.67 16.60 8.47
C PRO A 70 0.20 16.52 8.04
N MET A 71 -0.62 15.82 8.82
CA MET A 71 -2.05 15.62 8.51
C MET A 71 -2.79 16.94 8.39
N ARG A 72 -2.52 17.87 9.32
CA ARG A 72 -3.04 19.25 9.32
C ARG A 72 -2.72 20.00 8.03
N ASP A 73 -1.48 19.92 7.57
CA ASP A 73 -0.99 20.71 6.44
C ASP A 73 -1.65 20.28 5.13
N VAL A 74 -1.97 18.99 4.98
CA VAL A 74 -2.69 18.48 3.81
C VAL A 74 -4.09 19.09 3.71
N LEU A 75 -4.76 19.30 4.85
CA LEU A 75 -6.06 19.95 4.94
C LEU A 75 -5.95 21.45 4.60
N LEU A 76 -5.03 22.15 5.27
CA LEU A 76 -4.86 23.60 5.12
C LEU A 76 -4.35 24.05 3.75
N LYS A 77 -3.69 23.17 3.00
CA LYS A 77 -3.21 23.48 1.65
C LYS A 77 -4.33 23.64 0.63
N GLN A 78 -5.53 23.14 0.92
CA GLN A 78 -6.68 23.23 0.02
C GLN A 78 -7.34 24.61 0.09
N LYS A 79 -7.93 25.07 -1.01
CA LYS A 79 -8.61 26.38 -1.04
C LYS A 79 -9.98 26.36 -0.37
N GLU A 80 -10.65 25.22 -0.49
CA GLU A 80 -12.01 25.01 -0.03
C GLU A 80 -12.11 23.66 0.67
N TYR A 81 -13.06 23.55 1.59
CA TYR A 81 -13.43 22.30 2.24
C TYR A 81 -14.95 22.17 2.28
N TRP A 82 -15.42 20.95 2.48
CA TRP A 82 -16.83 20.66 2.76
C TRP A 82 -16.97 20.37 4.24
N ASN A 83 -17.84 21.13 4.89
CA ASN A 83 -18.34 20.84 6.22
C ASN A 83 -19.59 19.98 6.08
N ILE A 84 -19.57 18.77 6.60
CA ILE A 84 -20.65 17.80 6.47
C ILE A 84 -21.14 17.44 7.86
N ILE A 85 -22.43 17.64 8.11
CA ILE A 85 -23.10 17.12 9.31
C ILE A 85 -23.93 15.93 8.84
N SER A 86 -23.59 14.74 9.32
CA SER A 86 -24.26 13.50 8.90
C SER A 86 -25.64 13.40 9.55
N GLY A 87 -26.64 13.07 8.74
CA GLY A 87 -27.99 12.78 9.24
C GLY A 87 -28.23 11.29 9.48
N GLU A 88 -29.47 10.90 9.82
CA GLU A 88 -29.84 9.49 9.98
C GLU A 88 -29.67 8.69 8.67
N GLU A 89 -29.94 9.36 7.54
CA GLU A 89 -29.71 8.83 6.20
C GLU A 89 -28.78 9.76 5.41
N ILE A 90 -28.05 9.22 4.44
CA ILE A 90 -27.12 9.98 3.59
C ILE A 90 -27.84 11.12 2.81
N VAL A 91 -29.14 10.98 2.56
CA VAL A 91 -29.95 12.03 1.91
C VAL A 91 -30.28 13.20 2.84
N SER A 92 -30.13 13.01 4.15
CA SER A 92 -30.33 14.03 5.17
C SER A 92 -29.03 14.74 5.58
N ASP A 93 -27.89 14.36 5.01
CA ASP A 93 -26.60 15.01 5.26
C ASP A 93 -26.64 16.49 4.83
N VAL A 94 -26.15 17.36 5.71
CA VAL A 94 -26.02 18.78 5.42
C VAL A 94 -24.59 19.05 4.95
N VAL A 95 -24.42 19.16 3.63
CA VAL A 95 -23.12 19.43 3.00
C VAL A 95 -22.98 20.92 2.67
N THR A 96 -22.06 21.60 3.36
CA THR A 96 -21.79 23.03 3.16
C THR A 96 -20.36 23.25 2.70
N ARG A 97 -20.16 23.86 1.54
CA ARG A 97 -18.82 24.26 1.07
C ARG A 97 -18.38 25.57 1.72
N ARG A 98 -17.15 25.59 2.25
CA ARG A 98 -16.55 26.75 2.94
C ARG A 98 -15.14 27.02 2.45
N SER A 99 -14.68 28.26 2.61
CA SER A 99 -13.27 28.63 2.36
C SER A 99 -12.39 28.12 3.49
N ILE A 100 -11.18 27.68 3.16
CA ILE A 100 -10.19 27.26 4.16
C ILE A 100 -9.85 28.37 5.16
N ASP A 101 -9.94 29.64 4.74
CA ASP A 101 -9.63 30.79 5.60
C ASP A 101 -10.58 30.93 6.79
N SER A 102 -11.77 30.31 6.70
CA SER A 102 -12.79 30.31 7.77
C SER A 102 -12.68 29.12 8.72
N LEU A 103 -11.71 28.23 8.50
CA LEU A 103 -11.56 27.00 9.25
C LEU A 103 -10.94 27.29 10.62
N ASP A 104 -11.55 26.74 11.68
CA ASP A 104 -10.95 26.79 13.01
C ASP A 104 -9.81 25.77 13.13
N ILE A 105 -8.60 26.28 13.33
CA ILE A 105 -7.37 25.49 13.43
C ILE A 105 -7.38 24.62 14.70
N ALA A 106 -8.14 25.00 15.73
CA ALA A 106 -8.24 24.24 16.97
C ALA A 106 -8.90 22.86 16.77
N LEU A 107 -9.69 22.69 15.69
CA LEU A 107 -10.35 21.44 15.34
C LEU A 107 -9.45 20.47 14.57
N LEU A 108 -8.25 20.91 14.16
CA LEU A 108 -7.36 20.12 13.33
C LEU A 108 -6.42 19.24 14.15
N PRO A 109 -5.86 18.16 13.56
CA PRO A 109 -4.84 17.35 14.20
C PRO A 109 -3.66 18.19 14.70
N GLU A 110 -2.93 17.68 15.69
CA GLU A 110 -1.77 18.37 16.29
C GLU A 110 -0.75 18.85 15.25
N GLU A 111 -0.01 19.90 15.61
CA GLU A 111 0.90 20.56 14.68
C GLU A 111 2.05 19.61 14.40
N ASN A 112 2.43 19.47 13.13
CA ASN A 112 3.49 18.54 12.70
C ASN A 112 3.17 17.05 12.95
N ALA A 113 1.94 16.70 13.32
CA ALA A 113 1.54 15.30 13.45
C ALA A 113 1.53 14.62 12.07
N CYS A 114 2.50 13.74 11.84
CA CYS A 114 2.60 12.93 10.63
C CYS A 114 1.94 11.57 10.84
N PHE A 115 1.32 11.06 9.77
CA PHE A 115 0.77 9.72 9.75
C PHE A 115 1.89 8.66 9.83
N GLN A 116 1.63 7.58 10.57
CA GLN A 116 2.58 6.47 10.73
C GLN A 116 1.90 5.12 10.45
N ILE A 117 2.59 4.27 9.71
CA ILE A 117 2.12 2.93 9.36
C ILE A 117 2.51 1.96 10.47
N LEU A 118 1.58 1.65 11.36
CA LEU A 118 1.83 0.79 12.52
C LEU A 118 1.40 -0.66 12.30
N THR A 119 0.39 -0.90 11.45
CA THR A 119 -0.18 -2.24 11.25
C THR A 119 0.24 -2.87 9.92
N LYS A 120 0.23 -4.20 9.88
CA LYS A 120 0.50 -4.96 8.64
C LYS A 120 -0.54 -4.66 7.56
N GLN A 121 -1.82 -4.59 7.94
CA GLN A 121 -2.91 -4.29 7.02
C GLN A 121 -2.75 -2.91 6.39
N MET A 122 -2.40 -1.88 7.18
CA MET A 122 -2.14 -0.55 6.66
C MET A 122 -0.94 -0.55 5.70
N ARG A 123 0.12 -1.32 6.01
CA ARG A 123 1.26 -1.47 5.11
C ARG A 123 0.87 -2.09 3.77
N GLU A 124 0.05 -3.14 3.79
CA GLU A 124 -0.45 -3.78 2.56
C GLU A 124 -1.30 -2.81 1.74
N PHE A 125 -2.14 -2.01 2.39
CA PHE A 125 -2.90 -0.95 1.72
C PHE A 125 -1.97 0.09 1.06
N VAL A 126 -0.99 0.62 1.79
CA VAL A 126 -0.06 1.62 1.25
C VAL A 126 0.77 1.04 0.09
N GLN A 127 1.20 -0.23 0.17
CA GLN A 127 1.91 -0.89 -0.94
C GLN A 127 1.04 -1.03 -2.19
N LYS A 128 -0.25 -1.34 -2.03
CA LYS A 128 -1.20 -1.40 -3.14
C LYS A 128 -1.40 0.00 -3.74
N PHE A 129 -1.59 1.01 -2.89
CA PHE A 129 -1.71 2.40 -3.32
C PHE A 129 -0.46 2.86 -4.09
N ASP A 130 0.74 2.56 -3.58
CA ASP A 130 1.99 2.91 -4.25
C ASP A 130 2.09 2.28 -5.64
N SER A 131 1.72 1.00 -5.76
CA SER A 131 1.71 0.29 -7.04
C SER A 131 0.78 0.99 -8.06
N GLU A 132 -0.43 1.35 -7.64
CA GLU A 132 -1.39 2.10 -8.48
C GLU A 132 -0.88 3.52 -8.80
N PHE A 133 -0.27 4.19 -7.83
CA PHE A 133 0.31 5.52 -7.99
C PHE A 133 1.44 5.53 -9.03
N PHE A 134 2.36 4.57 -8.97
CA PHE A 134 3.47 4.45 -9.91
C PHE A 134 3.01 3.98 -11.29
N ALA A 135 2.03 3.06 -11.37
CA ALA A 135 1.41 2.66 -12.62
C ALA A 135 0.86 3.88 -13.38
N ASN A 136 0.04 4.69 -12.71
CA ASN A 136 -0.60 5.87 -13.31
C ASN A 136 0.38 6.98 -13.70
N LYS A 137 1.57 7.05 -13.07
CA LYS A 137 2.52 8.15 -13.29
C LYS A 137 3.60 7.82 -14.33
N TYR A 138 3.97 6.56 -14.49
CA TYR A 138 5.14 6.16 -15.28
C TYR A 138 4.83 5.18 -16.42
N PHE A 139 3.64 4.57 -16.43
CA PHE A 139 3.28 3.57 -17.41
C PHE A 139 2.02 3.98 -18.17
N ASP A 140 2.20 4.40 -19.42
CA ASP A 140 1.09 4.39 -20.38
C ASP A 140 0.89 2.93 -20.83
N GLU A 141 -0.31 2.37 -20.60
CA GLU A 141 -0.68 1.07 -21.18
C GLU A 141 -0.64 1.17 -22.72
N LYS A 142 0.46 0.71 -23.32
CA LYS A 142 0.52 0.43 -24.75
C LYS A 142 0.17 -1.04 -24.97
N ASN A 143 -0.95 -1.28 -25.66
CA ASN A 143 -1.41 -2.60 -26.08
C ASN A 143 -0.58 -3.23 -27.23
N GLU A 144 0.58 -2.68 -27.55
CA GLU A 144 1.50 -3.29 -28.51
C GLU A 144 2.33 -4.35 -27.79
N LYS A 145 2.38 -5.56 -28.35
CA LYS A 145 3.41 -6.54 -28.00
C LYS A 145 4.76 -5.91 -28.32
N VAL A 146 5.36 -5.28 -27.33
CA VAL A 146 6.73 -4.77 -27.44
C VAL A 146 7.64 -5.99 -27.46
N ASP A 147 8.25 -6.26 -28.61
CA ASP A 147 9.32 -7.26 -28.69
C ASP A 147 10.53 -6.69 -27.93
N ILE A 148 10.81 -7.30 -26.78
CA ILE A 148 11.90 -6.91 -25.88
C ILE A 148 13.25 -6.97 -26.63
N ASN A 149 13.35 -7.87 -27.62
CA ASN A 149 14.55 -7.97 -28.46
C ASN A 149 14.72 -6.73 -29.35
N GLU A 150 13.64 -6.13 -29.84
CA GLU A 150 13.71 -4.95 -30.72
C GLU A 150 14.20 -3.70 -29.96
N ILE A 151 13.90 -3.59 -28.66
CA ILE A 151 14.40 -2.51 -27.79
C ILE A 151 15.87 -2.74 -27.40
N LEU A 152 16.25 -3.98 -27.08
CA LEU A 152 17.62 -4.31 -26.65
C LEU A 152 18.66 -4.28 -27.77
N VAL A 153 18.26 -4.40 -29.04
CA VAL A 153 19.19 -4.31 -30.18
C VAL A 153 19.81 -2.91 -30.31
N GLY A 154 19.20 -1.87 -29.71
CA GLY A 154 19.70 -0.49 -29.73
C GLY A 154 20.33 0.03 -28.43
N PHE A 155 20.16 -0.66 -27.31
CA PHE A 155 20.64 -0.19 -26.00
C PHE A 155 21.68 -1.16 -25.44
N SER A 156 22.94 -0.72 -25.34
CA SER A 156 23.91 -1.40 -24.47
C SER A 156 23.35 -1.37 -23.04
N LEU A 157 23.21 -2.53 -22.40
CA LEU A 157 22.84 -2.66 -20.99
C LEU A 157 23.71 -1.77 -20.09
N GLU A 158 24.95 -1.50 -20.51
CA GLU A 158 25.87 -0.59 -19.84
C GLU A 158 25.34 0.85 -19.79
N ASN A 159 24.63 1.31 -20.82
CA ASN A 159 24.01 2.65 -20.86
C ASN A 159 22.73 2.72 -20.02
N LEU A 160 22.00 1.61 -19.90
CA LEU A 160 20.76 1.54 -19.12
C LEU A 160 21.04 1.64 -17.61
N ILE A 161 22.16 1.05 -17.18
CA ILE A 161 22.59 0.99 -15.78
C ILE A 161 23.40 2.24 -15.38
N ARG A 162 23.88 3.02 -16.36
CA ARG A 162 24.79 4.16 -16.13
C ARG A 162 24.22 5.28 -15.26
N ASN A 163 22.90 5.42 -15.23
CA ASN A 163 22.19 6.45 -14.44
C ASN A 163 21.44 5.86 -13.23
N ILE A 164 21.67 4.58 -12.92
CA ILE A 164 21.16 3.95 -11.71
C ILE A 164 22.24 4.10 -10.65
N ASP A 165 21.96 4.88 -9.60
CA ASP A 165 22.83 4.93 -8.43
C ASP A 165 22.84 3.55 -7.76
N GLN A 166 23.91 2.79 -7.98
CA GLN A 166 24.14 1.49 -7.34
C GLN A 166 24.67 1.71 -5.94
N PHE A 167 23.81 1.57 -4.93
CA PHE A 167 24.25 1.53 -3.53
C PHE A 167 24.82 0.14 -3.22
N THR A 168 26.14 0.05 -3.04
CA THR A 168 26.85 -1.20 -2.67
C THR A 168 27.16 -1.32 -1.18
N GLU A 169 26.57 -0.48 -0.33
CA GLU A 169 26.78 -0.57 1.11
C GLU A 169 25.85 -1.61 1.74
N LEU A 170 26.22 -2.87 1.57
CA LEU A 170 25.87 -3.94 2.49
C LEU A 170 27.18 -4.39 3.14
N VAL A 171 27.42 -3.89 4.35
CA VAL A 171 28.31 -4.40 5.41
C VAL A 171 29.69 -4.90 4.96
N ASP A 172 30.75 -4.18 5.34
CA ASP A 172 32.20 -4.50 5.25
C ASP A 172 32.58 -5.96 4.90
N TYR A 173 32.31 -6.39 3.67
CA TYR A 173 32.79 -7.65 3.14
C TYR A 173 33.42 -7.40 1.78
N LYS A 174 34.75 -7.51 1.75
CA LYS A 174 35.56 -7.26 0.57
C LYS A 174 35.35 -8.39 -0.44
N MET A 175 34.37 -8.25 -1.34
CA MET A 175 34.28 -9.13 -2.51
C MET A 175 35.35 -8.75 -3.53
N GLN A 176 36.29 -9.67 -3.79
CA GLN A 176 37.18 -9.57 -4.94
C GLN A 176 36.37 -9.83 -6.22
N LYS A 177 36.39 -8.85 -7.12
CA LYS A 177 35.67 -8.88 -8.39
C LYS A 177 36.42 -9.77 -9.39
N THR A 178 35.92 -10.99 -9.60
CA THR A 178 36.23 -11.77 -10.81
C THR A 178 34.94 -11.95 -11.59
N ILE A 179 34.71 -11.09 -12.59
CA ILE A 179 33.62 -11.31 -13.55
C ILE A 179 34.15 -12.28 -14.60
N GLN A 180 33.78 -13.55 -14.48
CA GLN A 180 33.71 -14.46 -15.62
C GLN A 180 32.24 -14.73 -15.90
N ILE A 181 31.73 -14.17 -17.00
CA ILE A 181 30.40 -14.50 -17.50
C ILE A 181 30.53 -15.79 -18.30
N ASN A 182 30.45 -16.94 -17.61
CA ASN A 182 30.09 -18.18 -18.27
C ASN A 182 28.57 -18.24 -18.27
N LEU A 183 27.96 -17.92 -19.40
CA LEU A 183 26.53 -18.12 -19.63
C LEU A 183 26.29 -19.64 -19.76
N PRO A 184 25.55 -20.31 -18.87
CA PRO A 184 25.17 -21.69 -19.11
C PRO A 184 24.11 -21.71 -20.21
N SER A 185 24.47 -22.30 -21.35
CA SER A 185 23.55 -22.63 -22.45
C SER A 185 22.59 -23.70 -21.97
N TYR A 186 21.35 -23.32 -21.63
CA TYR A 186 20.28 -24.26 -21.35
C TYR A 186 19.63 -24.72 -22.66
N ASP A 187 20.03 -25.90 -23.13
CA ASP A 187 19.31 -26.67 -24.17
C ASP A 187 18.25 -27.55 -23.48
N GLU A 188 17.06 -27.00 -23.21
CA GLU A 188 15.93 -27.83 -22.79
C GLU A 188 15.14 -28.32 -24.01
N LYS A 189 15.37 -29.60 -24.37
CA LYS A 189 14.45 -30.34 -25.25
C LYS A 189 13.13 -30.56 -24.51
N LEU A 190 12.10 -29.86 -24.96
CA LEU A 190 10.73 -30.00 -24.49
C LEU A 190 10.19 -31.42 -24.81
N ASN A 191 10.16 -32.31 -23.82
CA ASN A 191 9.46 -33.60 -23.94
C ASN A 191 8.02 -33.44 -23.47
N TYR A 192 7.08 -33.62 -24.39
CA TYR A 192 5.65 -33.66 -24.10
C TYR A 192 5.31 -34.84 -23.18
N ILE A 193 4.71 -34.55 -22.02
CA ILE A 193 4.17 -35.58 -21.14
C ILE A 193 2.86 -36.10 -21.74
N LYS A 194 2.82 -37.39 -22.06
CA LYS A 194 1.59 -38.11 -22.41
C LYS A 194 0.77 -38.38 -21.16
N GLU A 195 -0.51 -38.05 -21.22
CA GLU A 195 -1.54 -38.47 -20.26
C GLU A 195 -1.64 -40.00 -20.19
N ALA A 196 -1.72 -40.54 -18.97
CA ALA A 196 -2.18 -41.90 -18.73
C ALA A 196 -3.01 -41.92 -17.44
N GLU A 197 -4.30 -42.18 -17.64
CA GLU A 197 -5.30 -42.38 -16.60
C GLU A 197 -5.10 -43.70 -15.82
N ARG A 198 -5.80 -43.77 -14.67
CA ARG A 198 -6.42 -44.95 -14.02
C ARG A 198 -5.68 -45.71 -12.89
N MET A 199 -6.29 -45.55 -11.71
CA MET A 199 -6.81 -46.57 -10.78
C MET A 199 -5.88 -47.32 -9.80
N ASN A 200 -6.13 -46.99 -8.52
CA ASN A 200 -6.44 -47.85 -7.36
C ASN A 200 -5.46 -48.90 -6.79
N SER A 201 -5.28 -48.73 -5.47
CA SER A 201 -5.39 -49.72 -4.36
C SER A 201 -4.14 -50.37 -3.74
N SER A 202 -4.17 -50.35 -2.39
CA SER A 202 -3.61 -51.28 -1.39
C SER A 202 -2.10 -51.34 -1.05
N GLN A 203 -1.79 -50.83 0.16
CA GLN A 203 -1.12 -51.48 1.32
C GLN A 203 0.32 -52.07 1.24
N ILE A 204 1.06 -51.88 2.38
CA ILE A 204 2.19 -52.68 2.95
C ILE A 204 3.60 -52.34 2.37
N THR A 205 4.73 -52.12 3.08
CA THR A 205 5.17 -52.15 4.51
C THR A 205 6.53 -51.41 4.68
N LYS A 206 6.89 -51.12 5.94
CA LYS A 206 8.17 -50.59 6.47
C LYS A 206 9.43 -51.41 6.09
N SER A 207 10.56 -50.76 5.78
CA SER A 207 11.80 -50.72 6.58
C SER A 207 12.83 -49.73 6.00
N GLU A 208 13.51 -49.01 6.90
CA GLU A 208 14.88 -48.43 6.81
C GLU A 208 15.20 -47.47 5.63
N MET A 209 15.48 -46.18 5.87
CA MET A 209 16.61 -45.70 6.67
C MET A 209 16.20 -44.51 7.56
N ALA A 210 16.44 -44.69 8.85
CA ALA A 210 16.67 -43.63 9.80
C ALA A 210 18.03 -42.99 9.52
N ASP A 211 18.11 -41.66 9.43
CA ASP A 211 18.74 -40.83 10.46
C ASP A 211 18.75 -39.37 10.01
N VAL A 212 18.87 -38.48 11.00
CA VAL A 212 19.06 -37.03 10.88
C VAL A 212 17.77 -36.21 10.69
N PHE A 213 16.95 -36.12 11.73
CA PHE A 213 16.25 -34.88 12.13
C PHE A 213 15.67 -35.07 13.55
N GLU A 214 16.53 -35.03 14.57
CA GLU A 214 16.10 -34.74 15.94
C GLU A 214 15.96 -33.22 16.06
N LEU A 215 14.71 -32.74 16.07
CA LEU A 215 14.34 -31.45 16.65
C LEU A 215 13.94 -31.70 18.10
N SER A 216 14.82 -31.36 19.04
CA SER A 216 14.43 -31.19 20.44
C SER A 216 14.34 -29.70 20.75
N GLU A 217 13.10 -29.27 20.98
CA GLU A 217 12.76 -27.97 21.55
C GLU A 217 13.30 -27.88 22.98
N GLN A 218 13.97 -26.77 23.31
CA GLN A 218 14.07 -26.31 24.70
C GLN A 218 13.65 -24.84 24.76
N GLN A 219 12.45 -24.64 25.29
CA GLN A 219 12.00 -23.37 25.85
C GLN A 219 12.87 -23.03 27.05
N VAL A 220 13.42 -21.81 27.08
CA VAL A 220 13.96 -21.21 28.30
C VAL A 220 13.15 -19.95 28.59
N ASN A 221 12.36 -20.05 29.66
CA ASN A 221 11.73 -18.94 30.36
C ASN A 221 12.81 -18.17 31.12
N ASP A 222 13.04 -16.90 30.80
CA ASP A 222 13.76 -15.98 31.67
C ASP A 222 12.77 -15.15 32.47
N ILE A 223 12.55 -15.58 33.72
CA ILE A 223 12.08 -14.74 34.82
C ILE A 223 13.28 -14.55 35.75
N ALA A 224 13.69 -13.31 35.99
CA ALA A 224 14.50 -12.95 37.15
C ALA A 224 14.13 -11.56 37.68
N THR A 225 13.88 -11.56 38.99
CA THR A 225 13.34 -10.56 39.90
C THR A 225 14.32 -9.41 40.21
N ALA A 226 13.78 -8.25 40.61
CA ALA A 226 14.49 -7.36 41.52
C ALA A 226 13.62 -7.11 42.77
N ALA A 227 14.19 -7.43 43.92
CA ALA A 227 13.77 -7.04 45.26
C ALA A 227 14.56 -5.80 45.69
#